data_AF-A0A2G5TC46-F1
#
_entry.id   AF-A0A2G5TC46-F1
#
_cell.length_a   1.000
_cell.length_b   1.000
_cell.length_c   1.000
_cell.angle_alpha   90.00
_cell.angle_beta   90.00
_cell.angle_gamma   90.00
#
_symmetry.space_group_name_H-M   'P 1'
#
loop_
_entity.id
_entity.type
_entity.pdbx_description
1 polymer ?
#
loop_
_entity_poly.entity_id
_entity_poly.type
_entity_poly.pdbx_seq_one_letter_code
_entity_poly.pdbx_strand_id
1 'polypeptide(L)'
;MTSFEIPVHILGVYMILSETPEAMKSVKWSMFNMHFWCMSLDLTISLLTTPFILFPTIAGYPMGLLEWFGVDVPTQAYFGVSMFAVAGIAVLGIFENRFFVLMAENTIWKYIRIPFFVINYLACLLFFIPPYLDIPNQDMARKIVLKVFHKDVLK
;
A
#
# COMPACT_ATOMS: atom_id res chain seq x y z
N MET A 1 -5.68 -13.61 10.32
CA MET A 1 -5.05 -12.39 10.90
C MET A 1 -6.03 -11.23 10.98
N THR A 2 -6.86 -11.05 9.95
CA THR A 2 -7.91 -10.01 9.83
C THR A 2 -8.83 -9.86 11.05
N SER A 3 -9.19 -10.95 11.74
CA SER A 3 -10.04 -10.90 12.95
C SER A 3 -9.47 -10.08 14.11
N PHE A 4 -8.14 -10.00 14.24
CA PHE A 4 -7.47 -9.15 15.24
C PHE A 4 -7.09 -7.78 14.68
N GLU A 5 -6.82 -7.72 13.38
CA GLU A 5 -6.41 -6.52 12.66
C GLU A 5 -7.49 -5.43 12.68
N ILE A 6 -8.74 -5.79 12.39
CA ILE A 6 -9.86 -4.84 12.31
C ILE A 6 -10.11 -4.13 13.65
N PRO A 7 -10.25 -4.83 14.80
CA PRO A 7 -10.38 -4.16 16.10
C PRO A 7 -9.22 -3.23 16.44
N VAL A 8 -7.98 -3.62 16.11
CA VAL A 8 -6.79 -2.81 16.37
C VAL A 8 -6.79 -1.54 15.52
N HIS A 9 -7.16 -1.62 14.24
CA HIS A 9 -7.27 -0.44 13.38
C HIS A 9 -8.37 0.52 13.84
N ILE A 10 -9.52 0.00 14.28
CA ILE A 10 -10.61 0.80 14.87
C ILE A 10 -10.14 1.51 16.14
N LEU A 11 -9.42 0.80 17.02
CA LEU A 11 -8.82 1.39 18.22
C LEU A 11 -7.83 2.51 17.85
N GLY A 12 -6.99 2.29 16.83
CA GLY A 12 -6.05 3.30 16.34
C GLY A 12 -6.76 4.57 15.84
N VAL A 13 -7.83 4.41 15.06
CA VAL A 13 -8.67 5.54 14.63
C VAL A 13 -9.26 6.27 15.83
N TYR A 14 -9.80 5.54 16.81
CA TYR A 14 -10.35 6.11 18.04
C TYR A 14 -9.31 6.92 18.80
N MET A 15 -8.10 6.37 19.01
CA MET A 15 -7.02 7.06 19.72
C MET A 15 -6.61 8.35 18.99
N ILE A 16 -6.48 8.32 17.67
CA ILE A 16 -6.12 9.51 16.89
C ILE A 16 -7.21 10.58 17.00
N LEU A 17 -8.48 10.21 16.95
CA LEU A 17 -9.57 11.18 16.95
C LEU A 17 -9.89 11.72 18.36
N SER A 18 -9.86 10.88 19.38
CA SER A 18 -10.31 11.22 20.73
C SER A 18 -9.17 11.62 21.67
N GLU A 19 -8.00 10.99 21.55
CA GLU A 19 -6.90 11.11 22.53
C GLU A 19 -5.73 12.00 22.07
N THR A 20 -5.79 12.58 20.86
CA THR A 20 -4.71 13.48 20.39
C THR A 20 -4.67 14.77 21.22
N PRO A 21 -3.56 15.08 21.93
CA PRO A 21 -3.45 16.29 22.75
C PRO A 21 -3.52 17.59 21.93
N GLU A 22 -3.99 18.68 22.55
CA GLU A 22 -4.14 19.98 21.87
C GLU A 22 -2.82 20.52 21.28
N ALA A 23 -1.70 20.28 21.96
CA ALA A 23 -0.36 20.66 21.49
C ALA A 23 0.03 20.02 20.14
N MET A 24 -0.62 18.92 19.74
CA MET A 24 -0.34 18.16 18.51
C MET A 24 -1.47 18.27 17.47
N LYS A 25 -2.41 19.21 17.65
CA LYS A 25 -3.59 19.35 16.80
C LYS A 25 -3.26 19.61 15.32
N SER A 26 -2.13 20.27 15.04
CA SER A 26 -1.64 20.51 13.67
C SER A 26 -1.21 19.23 12.93
N VAL A 27 -0.85 18.17 13.66
CA VAL A 27 -0.42 16.88 13.09
C VAL A 27 -1.55 15.86 13.04
N LYS A 28 -2.60 16.04 13.83
CA LYS A 28 -3.76 15.13 13.94
C LYS A 28 -4.29 14.65 12.58
N TRP A 29 -4.55 15.57 11.66
CA TRP A 29 -5.09 15.23 10.33
C TRP A 29 -4.10 14.50 9.44
N SER A 30 -2.81 14.87 9.51
CA SER A 30 -1.74 14.19 8.79
C SER A 30 -1.55 12.76 9.31
N MET A 31 -1.60 12.59 10.63
CA MET A 31 -1.54 11.29 11.31
C MET A 31 -2.74 10.41 10.97
N PHE A 32 -3.95 10.99 10.95
CA PHE A 32 -5.15 10.28 10.52
C PHE A 32 -5.08 9.83 9.06
N ASN A 33 -4.63 10.70 8.15
CA ASN A 33 -4.45 10.34 6.74
C ASN A 33 -3.46 9.19 6.57
N MET A 34 -2.32 9.22 7.25
CA MET A 34 -1.37 8.09 7.25
C MET A 34 -2.02 6.81 7.76
N HIS A 35 -2.67 6.86 8.93
CA HIS A 35 -3.32 5.68 9.51
C HIS A 35 -4.38 5.09 8.60
N PHE A 36 -5.16 5.93 7.93
CA PHE A 36 -6.16 5.50 6.95
C PHE A 36 -5.54 4.73 5.77
N TRP A 37 -4.46 5.24 5.19
CA TRP A 37 -3.79 4.57 4.06
C TRP A 37 -3.03 3.32 4.48
N CYS A 38 -2.40 3.31 5.67
CA CYS A 38 -1.78 2.11 6.24
C CYS A 38 -2.83 1.02 6.52
N MET A 39 -3.93 1.36 7.18
CA MET A 39 -5.05 0.43 7.39
C MET A 39 -5.59 -0.11 6.06
N SER A 40 -5.74 0.73 5.05
CA SER A 40 -6.21 0.31 3.73
C SER A 40 -5.23 -0.65 3.04
N LEU A 41 -3.92 -0.39 3.16
CA LEU A 41 -2.87 -1.29 2.67
C LEU A 41 -2.88 -2.63 3.41
N ASP A 42 -2.97 -2.61 4.74
CA ASP A 42 -2.99 -3.82 5.56
C ASP A 42 -4.19 -4.69 5.21
N LEU A 43 -5.39 -4.12 5.08
CA LEU A 43 -6.58 -4.83 4.64
C LEU A 43 -6.42 -5.37 3.20
N THR A 44 -5.77 -4.60 2.33
CA THR A 44 -5.51 -5.05 0.96
C THR A 44 -4.63 -6.31 0.95
N ILE A 45 -3.54 -6.31 1.72
CA ILE A 45 -2.60 -7.44 1.78
C ILE A 45 -3.19 -8.62 2.55
N SER A 46 -3.86 -8.37 3.68
CA SER A 46 -4.30 -9.42 4.59
C SER A 46 -5.62 -10.08 4.18
N LEU A 47 -6.53 -9.32 3.55
CA LEU A 47 -7.90 -9.77 3.23
C LEU A 47 -8.16 -9.85 1.72
N LEU A 48 -7.81 -8.81 0.96
CA LEU A 48 -8.23 -8.71 -0.45
C LEU A 48 -7.36 -9.55 -1.39
N THR A 49 -6.05 -9.47 -1.25
CA THR A 49 -5.09 -10.06 -2.19
C THR A 49 -4.38 -11.28 -1.60
N THR A 50 -4.12 -11.30 -0.28
CA THR A 50 -3.43 -12.38 0.47
C THR A 50 -2.40 -13.14 -0.38
N PRO A 51 -1.21 -12.56 -0.61
CA PRO A 51 -0.24 -13.11 -1.55
C PRO A 51 0.34 -14.42 -1.03
N PHE A 52 0.26 -15.47 -1.84
CA PHE A 52 0.94 -16.73 -1.55
C PHE A 52 2.24 -16.82 -2.34
N ILE A 53 3.35 -16.94 -1.63
CA ILE A 53 4.69 -17.01 -2.22
C ILE A 53 5.11 -18.46 -2.39
N LEU A 54 5.44 -18.82 -3.62
CA LEU A 54 5.97 -20.10 -4.04
C LEU A 54 7.50 -20.10 -3.92
N PHE A 55 8.01 -20.55 -2.78
CA PHE A 55 9.46 -20.72 -2.56
C PHE A 55 9.95 -22.04 -3.19
N PRO A 56 11.10 -22.09 -3.89
CA PRO A 56 12.16 -21.08 -4.00
C PRO A 56 12.08 -20.15 -5.22
N THR A 57 11.05 -20.27 -6.04
CA THR A 57 11.00 -19.59 -7.36
C THR A 57 10.65 -18.11 -7.30
N ILE A 58 10.41 -17.55 -6.09
CA ILE A 58 9.92 -16.18 -5.86
C ILE A 58 8.75 -15.85 -6.80
N ALA A 59 7.93 -16.86 -7.10
CA ALA A 59 6.67 -16.70 -7.79
C ALA A 59 5.59 -16.49 -6.73
N GLY A 60 4.51 -15.81 -7.09
CA GLY A 60 3.38 -15.67 -6.18
C GLY A 60 2.08 -15.47 -6.93
N TYR A 61 1.00 -15.91 -6.30
CA TYR A 61 -0.35 -15.66 -6.77
C TYR A 61 -1.22 -15.22 -5.58
N PRO A 62 -2.17 -14.30 -5.81
CA PRO A 62 -3.06 -13.84 -4.76
C PRO A 62 -4.13 -14.88 -4.46
N MET A 63 -4.44 -15.07 -3.17
CA MET A 63 -5.49 -15.98 -2.66
C MET A 63 -6.48 -15.29 -1.72
N GLY A 64 -6.78 -14.01 -1.98
CA GLY A 64 -7.70 -13.23 -1.16
C GLY A 64 -9.12 -13.13 -1.74
N LEU A 65 -9.95 -12.28 -1.14
CA LEU A 65 -11.34 -12.07 -1.58
C LEU A 65 -11.46 -11.63 -3.04
N LEU A 66 -10.48 -10.89 -3.59
CA LEU A 66 -10.53 -10.42 -4.98
C LEU A 66 -10.49 -11.59 -5.99
N GLU A 67 -9.84 -12.70 -5.64
CA GLU A 67 -9.88 -13.92 -6.46
C GLU A 67 -11.29 -14.51 -6.47
N TRP A 68 -11.99 -14.51 -5.33
CA TRP A 68 -13.38 -14.99 -5.24
C TRP A 68 -14.35 -14.14 -6.08
N PHE A 69 -14.08 -12.84 -6.23
CA PHE A 69 -14.82 -11.96 -7.12
C PHE A 69 -14.40 -12.07 -8.61
N GLY A 70 -13.42 -12.92 -8.94
CA GLY A 70 -12.97 -13.14 -10.30
C GLY A 70 -12.08 -12.04 -10.87
N VAL A 71 -11.47 -11.21 -10.02
CA VAL A 71 -10.51 -10.17 -10.46
C VAL A 71 -9.22 -10.84 -10.90
N ASP A 72 -8.68 -10.41 -12.04
CA ASP A 72 -7.47 -10.97 -12.63
C ASP A 72 -6.22 -10.66 -11.78
N VAL A 73 -5.27 -11.59 -11.80
CA VAL A 73 -4.02 -11.49 -11.01
C VAL A 73 -3.22 -10.21 -11.31
N PRO A 74 -3.04 -9.79 -12.58
CA PRO A 74 -2.42 -8.51 -12.90
C PRO A 74 -3.04 -7.30 -12.20
N THR A 75 -4.37 -7.19 -12.22
CA THR A 75 -5.09 -6.08 -11.58
C THR A 75 -4.90 -6.09 -10.07
N GLN A 76 -4.96 -7.28 -9.45
CA GLN A 76 -4.72 -7.41 -8.00
C GLN A 76 -3.29 -6.99 -7.61
N ALA A 77 -2.30 -7.33 -8.44
CA ALA A 77 -0.91 -6.91 -8.24
C ALA A 77 -0.73 -5.41 -8.43
N TYR A 78 -1.34 -4.82 -9.47
CA TYR A 78 -1.34 -3.38 -9.70
C TYR A 78 -1.94 -2.63 -8.51
N PHE A 79 -3.08 -3.09 -7.99
CA PHE A 79 -3.73 -2.48 -6.84
C PHE A 79 -2.86 -2.55 -5.58
N GLY A 80 -2.26 -3.71 -5.30
CA GLY A 80 -1.38 -3.89 -4.14
C GLY A 80 -0.15 -2.98 -4.17
N VAL A 81 0.55 -2.92 -5.30
CA VAL A 81 1.75 -2.08 -5.44
C VAL A 81 1.40 -0.59 -5.40
N SER A 82 0.29 -0.19 -6.02
CA SER A 82 -0.19 1.20 -5.98
C SER A 82 -0.55 1.62 -4.55
N MET A 83 -1.26 0.78 -3.80
CA MET A 83 -1.58 1.04 -2.39
C MET A 83 -0.34 1.18 -1.52
N PHE A 84 0.69 0.38 -1.77
CA PHE A 84 1.97 0.48 -1.06
C PHE A 84 2.64 1.84 -1.31
N ALA A 85 2.66 2.30 -2.57
CA ALA A 85 3.21 3.59 -2.92
C ALA A 85 2.42 4.75 -2.28
N VAL A 86 1.09 4.68 -2.31
CA VAL A 86 0.18 5.67 -1.69
C VAL A 86 0.41 5.75 -0.17
N ALA A 87 0.55 4.61 0.52
CA ALA A 87 0.90 4.59 1.94
C ALA A 87 2.27 5.25 2.20
N GLY A 88 3.25 5.04 1.32
CA GLY A 88 4.55 5.73 1.37
C GLY A 88 4.42 7.26 1.29
N ILE A 89 3.57 7.78 0.39
CA ILE A 89 3.29 9.22 0.30
C ILE A 89 2.58 9.73 1.56
N ALA A 90 1.70 8.92 2.14
CA ALA A 90 1.02 9.29 3.39
C ALA A 90 2.00 9.41 4.58
N VAL A 91 2.99 8.51 4.67
CA VAL A 91 4.10 8.61 5.64
C VAL A 91 4.93 9.86 5.39
N LEU A 92 5.29 10.13 4.14
CA LEU A 92 6.00 11.37 3.77
C LEU A 92 5.21 12.62 4.16
N GLY A 93 3.88 12.56 4.11
CA GLY A 93 2.97 13.58 4.60
C GLY A 93 3.20 13.98 6.06
N ILE A 94 3.50 13.04 6.95
CA ILE A 94 3.78 13.35 8.36
C ILE A 94 5.11 14.08 8.50
N PHE A 95 6.16 13.57 7.85
CA PHE A 95 7.49 14.18 7.91
C PHE A 95 7.47 15.60 7.33
N GLU A 96 6.81 15.78 6.20
CA GLU A 96 6.66 17.08 5.57
C GLU A 96 5.82 18.02 6.44
N ASN A 97 4.73 17.55 7.07
CA ASN A 97 3.94 18.40 7.95
C ASN A 97 4.74 18.88 9.17
N ARG A 98 5.60 18.01 9.73
CA ARG A 98 6.52 18.39 10.81
C ARG A 98 7.58 19.40 10.33
N PHE A 99 8.14 19.19 9.14
CA PHE A 99 9.06 20.15 8.52
C PHE A 99 8.39 21.52 8.30
N PHE A 100 7.16 21.53 7.78
CA PHE A 100 6.39 22.74 7.53
C PHE A 100 6.21 23.57 8.80
N VAL A 101 5.74 22.95 9.88
CA VAL A 101 5.51 23.64 11.17
C VAL A 101 6.80 24.16 11.79
N LEU A 102 7.92 23.43 11.66
CA LEU A 102 9.18 23.82 12.30
C LEU A 102 10.00 24.86 11.51
N MET A 103 9.96 24.83 10.18
CA MET A 103 10.93 25.56 9.36
C MET A 103 10.32 26.33 8.19
N ALA A 104 9.13 25.96 7.72
CA ALA A 104 8.64 26.40 6.40
C ALA A 104 7.29 27.14 6.42
N GLU A 105 6.70 27.38 7.60
CA GLU A 105 5.36 27.99 7.73
C GLU A 105 5.22 29.35 7.03
N ASN A 106 6.26 30.19 7.10
CA ASN A 106 6.30 31.53 6.52
C ASN A 106 6.93 31.58 5.11
N THR A 107 7.16 30.43 4.48
CA THR A 107 7.81 30.34 3.18
C THR A 107 6.80 30.06 2.05
N ILE A 108 7.25 30.18 0.80
CA ILE A 108 6.46 29.82 -0.39
C ILE A 108 6.03 28.34 -0.37
N TRP A 109 6.71 27.50 0.42
CA TRP A 109 6.41 26.08 0.57
C TRP A 109 4.96 25.79 0.99
N LYS A 110 4.30 26.73 1.70
CA LYS A 110 2.86 26.64 2.03
C LYS A 110 1.97 26.40 0.81
N TYR A 111 2.32 26.98 -0.33
CA TYR A 111 1.57 26.83 -1.58
C TYR A 111 2.08 25.67 -2.43
N ILE A 112 3.40 25.38 -2.40
CA ILE A 112 4.02 24.32 -3.20
C ILE A 112 3.70 22.92 -2.66
N ARG A 113 3.49 22.77 -1.35
CA ARG A 113 3.22 21.44 -0.75
C ARG A 113 1.95 20.79 -1.28
N ILE A 114 0.90 21.57 -1.56
CA ILE A 114 -0.38 21.06 -2.07
C ILE A 114 -0.20 20.37 -3.43
N PRO A 115 0.29 21.05 -4.50
CA PRO A 115 0.54 20.41 -5.78
C PRO A 115 1.60 19.32 -5.67
N PHE A 116 2.60 19.45 -4.79
CA PHE A 116 3.58 18.39 -4.54
C PHE A 116 2.89 17.08 -4.11
N PHE A 117 1.99 17.11 -3.13
CA PHE A 117 1.25 15.90 -2.73
C PHE A 117 0.32 15.40 -3.83
N VAL A 118 -0.43 16.29 -4.50
CA VAL A 118 -1.33 15.89 -5.58
C VAL A 118 -0.57 15.17 -6.70
N ILE A 119 0.56 15.72 -7.13
CA ILE A 119 1.41 15.11 -8.16
C ILE A 119 1.96 13.76 -7.69
N ASN A 120 2.41 13.65 -6.44
CA ASN A 120 2.92 12.37 -5.91
C ASN A 120 1.82 11.29 -5.84
N TYR A 121 0.63 11.62 -5.34
CA TYR A 121 -0.48 10.65 -5.33
C TYR A 121 -0.89 10.23 -6.75
N LEU A 122 -0.97 11.18 -7.69
CA LEU A 122 -1.23 10.86 -9.10
C LEU A 122 -0.11 10.01 -9.70
N ALA A 123 1.15 10.33 -9.41
CA ALA A 123 2.29 9.56 -9.87
C ALA A 123 2.25 8.12 -9.33
N CYS A 124 1.90 7.90 -8.06
CA CYS A 124 1.74 6.55 -7.51
C CYS A 124 0.70 5.71 -8.27
N LEU A 125 -0.40 6.32 -8.73
CA LEU A 125 -1.43 5.61 -9.49
C LEU A 125 -1.02 5.40 -10.96
N LEU A 126 -0.41 6.40 -11.58
CA LEU A 126 -0.09 6.38 -13.01
C LEU A 126 1.20 5.61 -13.32
N PHE A 127 2.17 5.59 -12.41
CA PHE A 127 3.49 5.01 -12.63
C PHE A 127 3.45 3.51 -12.93
N PHE A 128 2.48 2.78 -12.35
CA PHE A 128 2.34 1.34 -12.57
C PHE A 128 1.44 0.97 -13.76
N ILE A 129 0.84 1.95 -14.46
CA ILE A 129 -0.01 1.69 -15.63
C ILE A 129 0.81 1.12 -16.80
N PRO A 130 1.95 1.70 -17.22
CA PRO A 130 2.69 1.16 -18.36
C PRO A 130 3.16 -0.29 -18.14
N PRO A 131 3.76 -0.65 -16.98
CA PRO A 131 4.08 -2.05 -16.68
C PRO A 131 2.87 -2.98 -16.64
N TYR A 132 1.69 -2.47 -16.26
CA TYR A 132 0.45 -3.25 -16.26
C TYR A 132 -0.09 -3.51 -17.67
N LEU A 133 0.08 -2.56 -18.60
CA LEU A 133 -0.33 -2.73 -19.99
C LEU A 133 0.62 -3.62 -20.80
N ASP A 134 1.89 -3.68 -20.41
CA ASP A 134 2.94 -4.45 -21.11
C ASP A 134 3.39 -5.69 -20.31
N ILE A 135 2.44 -6.43 -19.74
CA ILE A 135 2.73 -7.65 -19.00
C ILE A 135 3.15 -8.77 -19.97
N PRO A 136 4.36 -9.33 -19.83
CA PRO A 136 4.83 -10.39 -20.72
C PRO A 136 4.05 -11.70 -20.51
N ASN A 137 3.97 -12.52 -21.55
CA ASN A 137 3.36 -13.85 -21.47
C ASN A 137 4.07 -14.69 -20.38
N GLN A 138 3.28 -15.21 -19.43
CA GLN A 138 3.78 -15.96 -18.27
C GLN A 138 3.92 -17.47 -18.48
N ASP A 139 3.68 -18.01 -19.69
CA ASP A 139 3.70 -19.45 -19.96
C ASP A 139 5.08 -20.07 -19.74
N MET A 140 6.15 -19.38 -20.11
CA MET A 140 7.52 -19.83 -19.85
C MET A 140 7.81 -19.84 -18.34
N ALA A 141 7.42 -18.78 -17.63
CA ALA A 141 7.63 -18.67 -16.18
C ALA A 141 6.90 -19.79 -15.44
N ARG A 142 5.64 -20.07 -15.78
CA ARG A 142 4.85 -21.17 -15.20
C ARG A 142 5.50 -22.53 -15.43
N LYS A 143 6.02 -22.79 -16.63
CA LYS A 143 6.74 -24.05 -16.93
C LYS A 143 8.00 -24.21 -16.09
N ILE A 144 8.75 -23.14 -15.87
CA ILE A 144 9.95 -23.16 -15.02
C ILE A 144 9.56 -23.45 -13.57
N VAL A 145 8.55 -22.76 -13.05
CA VAL A 145 8.04 -22.95 -11.68
C VAL A 145 7.64 -24.40 -11.45
N LEU A 146 6.82 -24.98 -12.35
CA LEU A 146 6.39 -26.38 -12.24
C LEU A 146 7.56 -27.37 -12.29
N LYS A 147 8.58 -27.13 -13.12
CA LYS A 147 9.78 -27.99 -13.18
C LYS A 147 10.57 -27.97 -11.87
N VAL A 148 10.72 -26.80 -11.24
CA VAL A 148 11.44 -26.67 -9.96
C VAL A 148 10.68 -27.43 -8.87
N PHE A 149 9.38 -27.17 -8.71
CA PHE A 149 8.57 -27.86 -7.71
C PHE A 149 8.52 -29.38 -7.92
N HIS A 150 8.43 -29.86 -9.16
CA HIS A 150 8.46 -31.30 -9.44
C HIS A 150 9.79 -31.95 -9.02
N LYS A 151 10.91 -31.24 -9.21
CA LYS A 151 12.25 -31.70 -8.82
C LYS A 151 12.46 -31.71 -7.31
N ASP A 152 11.80 -30.81 -6.58
CA ASP A 152 11.87 -30.73 -5.12
C ASP A 152 10.96 -31.76 -4.42
N VAL A 153 9.84 -32.16 -5.02
CA VAL A 153 8.92 -33.19 -4.48
C VAL A 153 9.46 -34.63 -4.66
N LEU A 154 10.32 -34.86 -5.65
CA LEU A 154 10.90 -36.18 -5.94
C LEU A 154 12.26 -36.43 -5.28
N LYS A 155 12.73 -35.51 -4.43
CA LYS A 155 13.89 -35.68 -3.56
C LYS A 155 13.45 -35.97 -2.14
#